data_AF-A0A7X7CYN4-F1
#
_entry.id   AF-A0A7X7CYN4-F1
#
_cell.length_a   1.000
_cell.length_b   1.000
_cell.length_c   1.000
_cell.angle_alpha   90.00
_cell.angle_beta   90.00
_cell.angle_gamma   90.00
#
_symmetry.space_group_name_H-M   'P 1'
#
loop_
_entity.id
_entity.type
_entity.pdbx_description
1 polymer ?
#
loop_
_entity_poly.entity_id
_entity_poly.type
_entity_poly.pdbx_seq_one_letter_code
_entity_poly.pdbx_strand_id
1 'polypeptide(L)'
;MMKKIILASLLVLSALLIKAAPPQGEQVPVDPDYRIGKLDNGLTYYIRHNTEPAGRASYYIIQNVGAILEKDNQNGLAHFLEHMAFNGTKHFPGMTLLSTLEKHGVAFGRNINAYTSFDETVYNLSDVPVDKPGLIDT
;
A
#
# COMPACT_ATOMS: atom_id res chain seq x y z
N MET A 1 -31.87 48.72 26.76
CA MET A 1 -30.39 48.74 26.83
C MET A 1 -29.78 47.34 26.90
N MET A 2 -30.23 46.46 27.81
CA MET A 2 -29.68 45.10 27.99
C MET A 2 -29.66 44.20 26.73
N LYS A 3 -30.69 44.23 25.87
CA LYS A 3 -30.70 43.41 24.63
C LYS A 3 -29.60 43.78 23.63
N LYS A 4 -29.19 45.06 23.55
CA LYS A 4 -28.10 45.50 22.66
C LYS A 4 -26.72 45.10 23.20
N ILE A 5 -26.58 45.04 24.52
CA ILE A 5 -25.34 44.63 25.21
C ILE A 5 -25.14 43.11 25.05
N ILE A 6 -26.21 42.31 25.20
CA ILE A 6 -26.18 40.85 24.99
C ILE A 6 -25.84 40.51 23.53
N LEU A 7 -26.40 41.24 22.56
CA LEU A 7 -26.11 41.00 21.14
C LEU A 7 -24.66 41.37 20.78
N ALA A 8 -24.13 42.47 21.33
CA ALA A 8 -22.74 42.87 21.13
C ALA A 8 -21.75 41.87 21.77
N SER A 9 -22.09 41.31 22.93
CA SER A 9 -21.24 40.30 23.59
C SER A 9 -21.30 38.94 22.91
N LEU A 10 -22.44 38.55 22.32
CA LEU A 10 -22.51 37.36 21.44
C LEU A 10 -21.65 37.49 20.17
N LEU A 11 -21.62 38.67 19.57
CA LEU A 11 -20.81 38.97 18.37
C LEU A 11 -19.30 38.99 18.66
N VAL A 12 -18.90 39.45 19.84
CA VAL A 12 -17.49 39.42 20.28
C VAL A 12 -17.07 37.98 20.60
N LEU A 13 -17.95 37.19 21.21
CA LEU A 13 -17.69 35.78 21.52
C LEU A 13 -17.60 34.90 20.26
N SER A 14 -18.39 35.19 19.22
CA SER A 14 -18.28 34.49 17.93
C SER A 14 -17.00 34.86 17.16
N ALA A 15 -16.55 36.11 17.23
CA ALA A 15 -15.28 36.54 16.64
C ALA A 15 -14.05 35.91 17.33
N LEU A 16 -14.14 35.60 18.63
CA LEU A 16 -13.08 34.92 19.40
C LEU A 16 -13.04 33.39 19.19
N LEU A 17 -14.09 32.80 18.59
CA LEU A 17 -14.18 31.36 18.31
C LEU A 17 -13.70 30.97 16.90
N ILE A 18 -13.26 31.94 16.07
CA ILE A 18 -12.53 31.64 14.84
C ILE A 18 -11.09 31.26 15.23
N LYS A 19 -10.93 30.11 15.88
CA LYS A 19 -9.64 29.43 15.92
C LYS A 19 -9.28 29.14 14.47
N ALA A 20 -8.12 29.65 14.04
CA ALA A 20 -7.54 29.31 12.76
C ALA A 20 -7.57 27.78 12.58
N ALA A 21 -8.37 27.30 11.63
CA ALA A 21 -8.24 25.93 11.19
C ALA A 21 -6.79 25.74 10.73
N PRO A 22 -6.13 24.63 11.06
CA PRO A 22 -4.81 24.34 10.50
C PRO A 22 -4.92 24.49 8.97
N PRO A 23 -3.90 25.09 8.31
CA PRO A 23 -3.95 25.34 6.88
C PRO A 23 -4.32 24.05 6.15
N GLN A 24 -5.56 24.00 5.63
CA GLN A 24 -6.00 22.90 4.79
C GLN A 24 -5.17 22.97 3.51
N GLY A 25 -4.28 22.00 3.31
CA GLY A 25 -3.49 21.89 2.09
C GLY A 25 -1.97 21.96 2.27
N GLU A 26 -1.45 22.03 3.49
CA GLU A 26 -0.02 21.76 3.69
C GLU A 26 0.22 20.26 3.47
N GLN A 27 0.73 19.91 2.29
CA GLN A 27 1.04 18.53 1.95
C GLN A 27 2.13 18.04 2.89
N VAL A 28 1.92 16.86 3.49
CA VAL A 28 2.96 16.19 4.26
C VAL A 28 4.17 16.03 3.34
N PRO A 29 5.36 16.51 3.74
CA PRO A 29 6.54 16.39 2.91
C PRO A 29 6.84 14.92 2.66
N VAL A 30 7.09 14.59 1.39
CA VAL A 30 7.53 13.25 0.98
C VAL A 30 9.01 13.12 1.34
N ASP A 31 9.41 11.96 1.86
CA ASP A 31 10.83 11.63 2.07
C ASP A 31 11.58 11.71 0.72
N PRO A 32 12.60 12.58 0.59
CA PRO A 32 13.30 12.81 -0.67
C PRO A 32 14.06 11.58 -1.19
N ASP A 33 14.30 10.57 -0.35
CA ASP A 33 14.92 9.30 -0.76
C ASP A 33 13.96 8.42 -1.58
N TYR A 34 12.67 8.75 -1.63
CA TYR A 34 11.72 8.08 -2.52
C TYR A 34 11.79 8.64 -3.93
N ARG A 35 12.02 7.74 -4.88
CA ARG A 35 11.68 7.96 -6.28
C ARG A 35 10.25 7.50 -6.53
N ILE A 36 9.40 8.46 -6.90
CA ILE A 36 7.97 8.23 -7.16
C ILE A 36 7.69 8.54 -8.62
N GLY A 37 6.88 7.71 -9.27
CA GLY A 37 6.47 7.96 -10.63
C GLY A 37 5.29 7.11 -11.05
N LYS A 38 4.91 7.28 -12.33
CA LYS A 38 3.82 6.54 -12.96
C LYS A 38 4.29 6.08 -14.34
N LEU A 39 4.09 4.81 -14.65
CA LEU A 39 4.36 4.24 -15.97
C LEU A 39 3.24 4.63 -16.96
N ASP A 40 3.50 4.50 -18.26
CA ASP A 40 2.53 4.81 -19.32
C ASP A 40 1.25 3.98 -19.23
N ASN A 41 1.36 2.75 -18.71
CA ASN A 41 0.21 1.87 -18.47
C ASN A 41 -0.63 2.25 -17.23
N GLY A 42 -0.21 3.29 -16.50
CA GLY A 42 -0.91 3.80 -15.34
C GLY A 42 -0.43 3.27 -13.98
N LEU A 43 0.53 2.33 -13.94
CA LEU A 43 1.07 1.82 -12.68
C LEU A 43 1.90 2.89 -11.96
N THR A 44 1.50 3.24 -10.74
CA THR A 44 2.29 4.10 -9.84
C THR A 44 3.33 3.25 -9.12
N TYR A 45 4.57 3.75 -9.04
CA TYR A 45 5.65 3.09 -8.32
C TYR A 45 6.28 4.01 -7.29
N TYR A 46 6.81 3.38 -6.23
CA TYR A 46 7.58 4.01 -5.16
C TYR A 46 8.84 3.17 -4.98
N ILE A 47 10.01 3.79 -5.09
CA ILE A 47 11.29 3.12 -4.95
C ILE A 47 12.10 3.89 -3.92
N ARG A 48 12.58 3.20 -2.89
CA ARG A 48 13.48 3.76 -1.88
C ARG A 48 14.72 2.89 -1.78
N HIS A 49 15.89 3.52 -1.82
CA HIS A 49 17.15 2.80 -1.61
C HIS A 49 17.28 2.38 -0.14
N ASN A 50 17.82 1.18 0.08
CA ASN A 50 18.08 0.64 1.40
C ASN A 50 19.39 -0.14 1.37
N THR A 51 20.25 0.07 2.37
CA THR A 51 21.58 -0.57 2.44
C THR A 51 21.63 -1.79 3.35
N GLU A 52 20.61 -1.99 4.20
CA GLU A 52 20.62 -3.04 5.23
C GLU A 52 19.30 -3.83 5.25
N PRO A 53 19.30 -5.15 5.03
CA PRO A 53 20.46 -5.98 4.72
C PRO A 53 21.00 -5.74 3.31
N ALA A 54 22.33 -5.79 3.16
CA ALA A 54 23.00 -5.62 1.88
C ALA A 54 22.67 -6.76 0.91
N GLY A 55 22.57 -6.44 -0.38
CA GLY A 55 22.30 -7.43 -1.44
C GLY A 55 20.87 -7.99 -1.43
N ARG A 56 19.92 -7.24 -0.84
CA ARG A 56 18.53 -7.65 -0.68
C ARG A 56 17.58 -6.56 -1.15
N ALA A 57 16.42 -6.99 -1.63
CA ALA A 57 15.31 -6.10 -1.98
C ALA A 57 13.99 -6.67 -1.46
N SER A 58 13.03 -5.77 -1.23
CA SER A 58 11.66 -6.15 -0.94
C SER A 58 10.72 -5.52 -1.96
N TYR A 59 9.75 -6.29 -2.40
CA TYR A 59 8.81 -5.95 -3.47
C TYR A 59 7.40 -6.04 -2.95
N TYR A 60 6.60 -5.02 -3.24
CA TYR A 60 5.19 -4.95 -2.85
C TYR A 60 4.37 -4.61 -4.07
N ILE A 61 3.30 -5.38 -4.30
CA ILE A 61 2.24 -5.05 -5.25
C ILE A 61 1.00 -4.76 -4.42
N ILE A 62 0.63 -3.48 -4.38
CA ILE A 62 -0.54 -2.99 -3.65
C ILE A 62 -1.65 -2.77 -4.67
N GLN A 63 -2.75 -3.50 -4.51
CA GLN A 63 -3.96 -3.29 -5.28
C GLN A 63 -4.97 -2.55 -4.42
N ASN A 64 -5.46 -1.41 -4.90
CA ASN A 64 -6.55 -0.64 -4.26
C ASN A 64 -7.91 -1.33 -4.50
N VAL A 65 -7.96 -2.62 -4.21
CA VAL A 65 -9.11 -3.52 -4.37
C VAL A 65 -9.13 -4.43 -3.15
N GLY A 66 -10.17 -4.29 -2.33
CA GLY A 66 -10.45 -5.16 -1.19
C GLY A 66 -11.92 -5.55 -1.15
N ALA A 67 -12.35 -6.09 0.00
CA ALA A 67 -13.72 -6.57 0.19
C ALA A 67 -14.82 -5.51 -0.05
N ILE A 68 -14.51 -4.22 0.11
CA ILE A 68 -15.46 -3.10 -0.09
C ILE A 68 -16.00 -3.01 -1.53
N LEU A 69 -15.27 -3.57 -2.50
CA LEU A 69 -15.67 -3.58 -3.90
C LEU A 69 -16.43 -4.86 -4.30
N GLU A 70 -16.60 -5.81 -3.39
CA GLU A 70 -17.36 -7.03 -3.64
C GLU A 70 -18.86 -6.73 -3.72
N LYS A 71 -19.55 -7.41 -4.64
CA LYS A 71 -21.01 -7.46 -4.66
C LYS A 71 -21.50 -8.48 -3.65
N ASP A 72 -22.79 -8.43 -3.31
CA ASP A 72 -23.43 -9.37 -2.37
C ASP A 72 -23.19 -10.85 -2.72
N ASN A 73 -23.10 -11.18 -4.02
CA ASN A 73 -22.84 -12.53 -4.50
C ASN A 73 -21.35 -12.86 -4.70
N GLN A 74 -20.45 -12.01 -4.22
CA GLN A 74 -19.00 -12.12 -4.33
C GLN A 74 -18.30 -12.02 -2.97
N ASN A 75 -19.04 -12.17 -1.87
CA ASN A 75 -18.47 -12.05 -0.53
C ASN A 75 -17.32 -13.06 -0.32
N GLY A 76 -16.13 -12.53 -0.03
CA GLY A 76 -14.88 -13.28 0.15
C GLY A 76 -14.13 -13.57 -1.14
N LEU A 77 -14.58 -13.07 -2.30
CA LEU A 77 -13.93 -13.29 -3.59
C LEU A 77 -12.54 -12.63 -3.67
N ALA A 78 -12.37 -11.42 -3.13
CA ALA A 78 -11.08 -10.73 -3.12
C ALA A 78 -10.03 -11.55 -2.37
N HIS A 79 -10.37 -12.04 -1.18
CA HIS A 79 -9.50 -12.92 -0.40
C HIS A 79 -9.29 -14.26 -1.11
N PHE A 80 -10.32 -14.86 -1.70
CA PHE A 80 -10.15 -16.10 -2.47
C PHE A 80 -9.17 -15.91 -3.63
N LEU A 81 -9.27 -14.80 -4.37
CA LEU A 81 -8.36 -14.48 -5.47
C LEU A 81 -6.92 -14.23 -5.01
N GLU A 82 -6.73 -13.66 -3.82
CA GLU A 82 -5.41 -13.53 -3.19
C GLU A 82 -4.72 -14.89 -3.03
N HIS A 83 -5.40 -15.87 -2.41
CA HIS A 83 -4.87 -17.24 -2.33
C HIS A 83 -4.58 -17.82 -3.72
N MET A 84 -5.47 -17.60 -4.68
CA MET A 84 -5.31 -18.15 -6.02
C MET A 84 -4.11 -17.58 -6.79
N ALA A 85 -3.63 -16.38 -6.43
CA ALA A 85 -2.43 -15.79 -7.05
C ALA A 85 -1.18 -16.68 -6.89
N PHE A 86 -1.11 -17.49 -5.83
CA PHE A 86 -0.01 -18.42 -5.57
C PHE A 86 -0.27 -19.87 -6.02
N ASN A 87 -1.49 -20.17 -6.49
CA ASN A 87 -1.91 -21.52 -6.89
C ASN A 87 -1.69 -21.83 -8.38
N GLY A 88 -1.12 -20.90 -9.13
CA GLY A 88 -0.64 -21.15 -10.49
C GLY A 88 -0.77 -19.96 -11.40
N THR A 89 0.25 -19.76 -12.24
CA THR A 89 0.25 -18.78 -13.33
C THR A 89 0.58 -19.46 -14.65
N LYS A 90 0.47 -18.71 -15.75
CA LYS A 90 0.82 -19.21 -17.09
C LYS A 90 2.26 -19.73 -17.16
N HIS A 91 3.22 -19.05 -16.51
CA HIS A 91 4.64 -19.42 -16.54
C HIS A 91 5.05 -20.31 -15.37
N PHE A 92 4.27 -20.29 -14.28
CA PHE A 92 4.48 -21.10 -13.09
C PHE A 92 3.20 -21.89 -12.76
N PRO A 93 2.90 -22.99 -13.47
CA PRO A 93 1.70 -23.79 -13.23
C PRO A 93 1.73 -24.48 -11.86
N GLY A 94 0.57 -24.60 -11.22
CA GLY A 94 0.45 -25.17 -9.87
C GLY A 94 1.31 -24.41 -8.84
N MET A 95 1.98 -25.13 -7.95
CA MET A 95 2.83 -24.54 -6.90
C MET A 95 4.28 -24.30 -7.34
N THR A 96 4.54 -24.23 -8.66
CA THR A 96 5.91 -24.07 -9.18
C THR A 96 6.50 -22.70 -8.89
N LEU A 97 5.69 -21.66 -8.70
CA LEU A 97 6.16 -20.33 -8.29
C LEU A 97 6.82 -20.39 -6.91
N LEU A 98 6.08 -20.91 -5.93
CA LEU A 98 6.54 -21.01 -4.54
C LEU A 98 7.80 -21.88 -4.44
N SER A 99 7.78 -23.06 -5.06
CA SER A 99 8.95 -23.96 -5.05
C SER A 99 10.16 -23.38 -5.80
N THR A 100 9.96 -22.53 -6.80
CA THR A 100 11.07 -21.82 -7.47
C THR A 100 11.69 -20.80 -6.53
N LEU A 101 10.87 -19.93 -5.92
CA LEU A 101 11.33 -18.93 -4.95
C LEU A 101 12.02 -19.56 -3.73
N GLU A 102 11.48 -20.67 -3.23
CA GLU A 102 12.03 -21.40 -2.09
C GLU A 102 13.44 -21.95 -2.37
N LYS A 103 13.72 -22.46 -3.58
CA LYS A 103 15.08 -22.90 -3.99
C LYS A 103 16.11 -21.78 -3.90
N HIS A 104 15.66 -20.53 -3.95
CA HIS A 104 16.51 -19.34 -3.81
C HIS A 104 16.45 -18.71 -2.40
N GLY A 105 15.88 -19.43 -1.42
CA GLY A 105 15.84 -18.99 -0.02
C GLY A 105 14.68 -18.04 0.31
N VAL A 106 13.75 -17.83 -0.62
CA VAL A 106 12.57 -16.98 -0.45
C VAL A 106 11.38 -17.87 -0.08
N ALA A 107 11.14 -18.05 1.23
CA ALA A 107 10.18 -19.02 1.74
C ALA A 107 8.79 -18.43 1.99
N PHE A 108 7.74 -19.22 1.77
CA PHE A 108 6.36 -18.83 2.11
C PHE A 108 6.17 -18.61 3.62
N GLY A 109 5.39 -17.59 4.00
CA GLY A 109 5.16 -17.16 5.38
C GLY A 109 6.30 -16.36 6.00
N ARG A 110 7.56 -16.63 5.62
CA ARG A 110 8.73 -15.84 6.07
C ARG A 110 9.01 -14.65 5.17
N ASN A 111 9.16 -14.90 3.88
CA ASN A 111 9.55 -13.93 2.86
C ASN A 111 8.38 -13.58 1.95
N ILE A 112 7.53 -14.56 1.63
CA ILE A 112 6.36 -14.39 0.77
C ILE A 112 5.13 -14.29 1.67
N ASN A 113 4.42 -13.18 1.58
CA ASN A 113 3.14 -12.99 2.25
C ASN A 113 2.17 -12.28 1.30
N ALA A 114 0.90 -12.32 1.69
CA ALA A 114 -0.15 -11.50 1.12
C ALA A 114 -1.25 -11.32 2.14
N TYR A 115 -2.07 -10.28 1.93
CA TYR A 115 -3.29 -10.09 2.71
C TYR A 115 -4.33 -9.36 1.88
N THR A 116 -5.60 -9.60 2.23
CA THR A 116 -6.76 -8.83 1.74
C THR A 116 -7.42 -8.14 2.91
N SER A 117 -7.64 -6.84 2.77
CA SER A 117 -8.38 -5.98 3.70
C SER A 117 -9.70 -5.54 3.07
N PHE A 118 -10.39 -4.61 3.73
CA PHE A 118 -11.59 -3.97 3.17
C PHE A 118 -11.28 -3.18 1.91
N ASP A 119 -10.19 -2.44 1.86
CA ASP A 119 -9.87 -1.46 0.81
C ASP A 119 -8.73 -1.86 -0.12
N GLU A 120 -7.94 -2.86 0.26
CA GLU A 120 -6.76 -3.28 -0.51
C GLU A 120 -6.50 -4.78 -0.47
N THR A 121 -5.69 -5.23 -1.43
CA THR A 121 -5.06 -6.54 -1.44
C THR A 121 -3.60 -6.35 -1.77
N VAL A 122 -2.71 -6.85 -0.92
CA VAL A 122 -1.27 -6.63 -1.02
C VAL A 122 -0.55 -7.95 -1.11
N TYR A 123 0.38 -8.04 -2.05
CA TYR A 123 1.30 -9.17 -2.21
C TYR A 123 2.72 -8.66 -1.96
N ASN A 124 3.50 -9.35 -1.13
CA ASN A 124 4.86 -8.94 -0.84
C ASN A 124 5.87 -10.09 -0.84
N LEU A 125 7.05 -9.76 -1.37
CA LEU A 125 8.25 -10.58 -1.32
C LEU A 125 9.31 -9.78 -0.56
N SER A 126 9.68 -10.21 0.63
CA SER A 126 10.69 -9.56 1.46
C SER A 126 12.02 -10.30 1.45
N ASP A 127 13.11 -9.54 1.63
CA ASP A 127 14.47 -10.08 1.76
C ASP A 127 14.88 -10.98 0.58
N VAL A 128 14.52 -10.60 -0.64
CA VAL A 128 14.85 -11.33 -1.87
C VAL A 128 16.31 -11.05 -2.25
N PRO A 129 17.14 -12.09 -2.49
CA PRO A 129 18.48 -11.91 -3.03
C PRO A 129 18.45 -11.21 -4.41
N VAL A 130 19.28 -10.19 -4.60
CA VAL A 130 19.37 -9.47 -5.89
C VAL A 130 20.52 -9.93 -6.78
N ASP A 131 21.38 -10.81 -6.27
CA ASP A 131 22.58 -11.35 -6.93
C ASP A 131 22.36 -12.73 -7.57
N LYS A 132 21.18 -13.34 -7.37
CA LYS A 132 20.88 -14.69 -7.86
C LYS A 132 20.33 -14.65 -9.29
N PRO A 133 21.00 -15.31 -10.26
CA PRO A 133 20.48 -15.43 -11.62
C PRO A 133 19.10 -16.07 -11.64
N GLY A 134 18.19 -15.50 -12.44
CA GLY A 134 16.83 -16.01 -12.63
C GLY A 134 15.77 -15.51 -11.65
N LEU A 135 16.13 -14.69 -10.64
CA LEU A 135 15.15 -14.02 -9.77
C LEU A 135 14.75 -12.63 -10.24
N ILE A 136 15.65 -11.96 -10.97
CA ILE A 136 15.45 -10.62 -11.50
C ILE A 136 15.71 -10.71 -13.00
N ASP A 137 14.84 -10.08 -13.79
CA ASP A 137 15.05 -9.92 -15.22
C ASP A 137 16.30 -9.05 -15.44
N THR A 138 17.31 -9.63 -16.07
CA THR A 138 18.57 -8.97 -16.48
C THR A 138 18.65 -8.83 -17.98
#